data_AF-A0A5C4K9P9-F1
#
_entry.id   AF-A0A5C4K9P9-F1
#
_cell.length_a   1.000
_cell.length_b   1.000
_cell.length_c   1.000
_cell.angle_alpha   90.00
_cell.angle_beta   90.00
_cell.angle_gamma   90.00
#
_symmetry.space_group_name_H-M   'P 1'
#
loop_
_entity.id
_entity.type
_entity.pdbx_description
1 polymer ?
#
loop_
_entity_poly.entity_id
_entity_poly.type
_entity_poly.pdbx_seq_one_letter_code
_entity_poly.pdbx_strand_id
1 'polypeptide(L)'
;MTSANSQSMKPATVAKKLGIYLPATPQEFQDSTITRAEFAELQANPPEWLAELRRNGPHPRPVVAQKLNVSISGLARGGVEEALTTAEITALLQAPPQWLVSERATHAAVRAEAQRVKEESAKKEAKKARAKAE
;
A
#
# COMPACT_ATOMS: atom_id res chain seq x y z
N MET A 1 20.55 8.85 29.78
CA MET A 1 19.60 9.66 29.00
C MET A 1 19.61 9.11 27.58
N THR A 2 18.66 8.24 27.26
CA THR A 2 18.61 7.51 25.99
C THR A 2 18.23 8.46 24.87
N SER A 3 19.16 8.68 23.94
CA SER A 3 18.98 9.51 22.75
C SER A 3 17.66 9.15 22.07
N ALA A 4 16.70 10.07 22.09
CA ALA A 4 15.42 9.93 21.40
C ALA A 4 15.67 9.96 19.89
N ASN A 5 16.04 8.80 19.35
CA ASN A 5 15.87 8.36 17.97
C ASN A 5 16.00 9.46 16.91
N SER A 6 17.20 10.04 16.78
CA SER A 6 17.63 10.98 15.73
C SER A 6 17.74 10.33 14.33
N GLN A 7 16.92 9.33 14.04
CA GLN A 7 16.91 8.65 12.76
C GLN A 7 16.09 9.48 11.76
N SER A 8 16.78 10.38 11.06
CA SER A 8 16.27 11.06 9.88
C SER A 8 16.05 10.06 8.74
N MET A 9 14.91 10.14 8.08
CA MET A 9 14.56 9.35 6.91
C MET A 9 14.63 10.20 5.64
N LYS A 10 15.04 9.57 4.54
CA LYS A 10 14.98 10.18 3.20
C LYS A 10 13.52 10.38 2.77
N PRO A 11 13.19 11.45 2.02
CA PRO A 11 11.85 11.68 1.46
C PRO A 11 11.26 10.50 0.72
N ALA A 12 12.06 9.79 -0.06
CA ALA A 12 11.61 8.58 -0.75
C ALA A 12 11.09 7.50 0.20
N THR A 13 11.75 7.31 1.35
CA THR A 13 11.29 6.38 2.39
C THR A 13 10.00 6.86 3.04
N VAL A 14 9.90 8.16 3.29
CA VAL A 14 8.70 8.76 3.89
C VAL A 14 7.51 8.69 2.94
N ALA A 15 7.68 9.06 1.68
CA ALA A 15 6.66 8.94 0.64
C ALA A 15 6.15 7.49 0.51
N LYS A 16 7.07 6.52 0.50
CA LYS A 16 6.71 5.09 0.48
C LYS A 16 5.88 4.68 1.70
N LYS A 17 6.21 5.18 2.90
CA LYS A 17 5.45 4.92 4.12
C LYS A 17 4.10 5.62 4.15
N LEU A 18 4.01 6.83 3.59
CA LEU A 18 2.77 7.59 3.48
C LEU A 18 1.84 7.10 2.36
N GLY A 19 2.36 6.25 1.46
CA GLY A 19 1.63 5.72 0.31
C GLY A 19 1.43 6.76 -0.80
N ILE A 20 2.34 7.71 -0.97
CA ILE A 20 2.25 8.79 -1.96
C ILE A 20 3.33 8.69 -3.04
N TYR A 21 3.08 9.29 -4.19
CA TYR A 21 4.04 9.38 -5.28
C TYR A 21 4.97 10.57 -5.08
N LEU A 22 6.24 10.29 -4.77
CA LEU A 22 7.25 11.32 -4.43
C LEU A 22 7.38 12.44 -5.49
N PRO A 23 7.44 12.15 -6.80
CA PRO A 23 7.59 13.22 -7.80
C PRO A 23 6.42 14.22 -7.85
N ALA A 24 5.26 13.87 -7.29
CA ALA A 24 4.10 14.77 -7.20
C ALA A 24 4.05 15.57 -5.88
N THR A 25 5.04 15.42 -5.00
CA THR A 25 5.12 16.18 -3.74
C THR A 25 5.81 17.54 -3.93
N PRO A 26 5.55 18.53 -3.06
CA PRO A 26 6.25 19.83 -3.11
C PRO A 26 7.77 19.69 -3.02
N GLN A 27 8.51 20.58 -3.67
CA GLN A 27 9.98 20.52 -3.73
C GLN A 27 10.60 20.57 -2.34
N GLU A 28 10.01 21.34 -1.42
CA GLU A 28 10.44 21.43 -0.03
C GLU A 28 10.41 20.07 0.66
N PHE A 29 9.42 19.23 0.36
CA PHE A 29 9.34 17.86 0.88
C PHE A 29 10.38 16.94 0.21
N GLN A 30 10.64 17.12 -1.08
CA GLN A 30 11.61 16.30 -1.83
C GLN A 30 13.05 16.54 -1.39
N ASP A 31 13.37 17.77 -0.96
CA ASP A 31 14.73 18.17 -0.57
C ASP A 31 14.96 18.05 0.96
N SER A 32 13.90 17.98 1.76
CA SER A 32 14.01 17.93 3.23
C SER A 32 14.32 16.55 3.78
N THR A 33 15.17 16.45 4.80
CA THR A 33 15.27 15.22 5.61
C THR A 33 14.22 15.23 6.71
N ILE A 34 13.47 14.13 6.84
CA ILE A 34 12.31 14.06 7.74
C ILE A 34 12.64 13.13 8.90
N THR A 35 12.61 13.65 10.12
CA THR A 35 12.78 12.88 11.34
C THR A 35 11.57 11.98 11.62
N ARG A 36 11.74 11.02 12.52
CA ARG A 36 10.62 10.18 12.97
C ARG A 36 9.49 10.98 13.62
N ALA A 37 9.82 12.06 14.32
CA ALA A 37 8.84 12.95 14.94
C ALA A 37 8.03 13.71 13.89
N GLU A 38 8.69 14.31 12.91
CA GLU A 38 8.02 15.01 11.80
C GLU A 38 7.17 14.07 10.95
N PHE A 39 7.63 12.82 10.73
CA PHE A 39 6.82 11.81 10.06
C PHE A 39 5.56 11.44 10.86
N ALA A 40 5.64 11.41 12.19
CA ALA A 40 4.46 11.18 13.03
C ALA A 40 3.50 12.38 12.94
N GLU A 41 4.04 13.61 12.93
CA GLU A 41 3.26 14.83 12.76
C GLU A 41 2.52 14.86 11.41
N LEU A 42 3.20 14.53 10.30
CA LEU A 42 2.58 14.44 8.97
C LEU A 42 1.45 13.40 8.89
N GLN A 43 1.46 12.39 9.75
CA GLN A 43 0.38 11.41 9.83
C GLN A 43 -0.78 11.89 10.71
N ALA A 44 -0.47 12.54 11.83
CA ALA A 44 -1.46 13.05 12.77
C ALA A 44 -2.19 14.27 12.21
N ASN A 45 -1.45 15.21 11.62
CA ASN A 45 -1.92 16.47 11.07
C ASN A 45 -1.50 16.58 9.61
N PRO A 46 -2.14 15.82 8.69
CA PRO A 46 -1.77 15.84 7.29
C PRO A 46 -2.04 17.22 6.67
N PRO A 47 -1.04 17.88 6.05
CA PRO A 47 -1.26 19.13 5.34
C PRO A 47 -2.15 18.92 4.12
N GLU A 48 -2.74 20.01 3.61
CA GLU A 48 -3.71 19.96 2.50
C GLU A 48 -3.16 19.27 1.26
N TRP A 49 -1.92 19.59 0.85
CA TRP A 49 -1.27 18.95 -0.30
C TRP A 49 -1.17 17.42 -0.14
N LEU A 50 -0.95 16.93 1.09
CA LEU A 50 -0.86 15.50 1.37
C LEU A 50 -2.23 14.83 1.30
N ALA A 51 -3.26 15.51 1.82
CA ALA A 51 -4.64 15.05 1.75
C ALA A 51 -5.11 14.98 0.29
N GLU A 52 -4.75 15.97 -0.52
CA GLU A 52 -5.11 16.06 -1.94
C GLU A 52 -4.42 14.97 -2.76
N LEU A 53 -3.12 14.74 -2.55
CA LEU A 53 -2.40 13.64 -3.21
C LEU A 53 -2.99 12.27 -2.88
N ARG A 54 -3.42 12.05 -1.64
CA ARG A 54 -4.09 10.79 -1.23
C ARG A 54 -5.47 10.63 -1.85
N ARG A 55 -6.17 11.74 -2.13
CA ARG A 55 -7.53 11.72 -2.68
C ARG A 55 -7.52 11.56 -4.20
N ASN A 56 -6.72 12.37 -4.89
CA ASN A 56 -6.80 12.56 -6.34
C ASN A 56 -5.52 12.17 -7.06
N GLY A 57 -4.38 12.40 -6.39
CA GLY A 57 -3.06 12.40 -7.00
C GLY A 57 -2.64 11.09 -7.65
N PRO A 58 -1.57 11.12 -8.45
CA PRO A 58 -0.97 9.90 -8.97
C PRO A 58 -0.61 8.99 -7.81
N HIS A 59 -1.29 7.85 -7.74
CA HIS A 59 -1.09 6.85 -6.70
C HIS A 59 0.11 5.99 -7.06
N PRO A 60 1.02 5.70 -6.12
CA PRO A 60 2.11 4.78 -6.40
C PRO A 60 1.55 3.38 -6.68
N ARG A 61 2.30 2.57 -7.47
CA ARG A 61 1.88 1.23 -7.92
C ARG A 61 1.25 0.35 -6.82
N PRO A 62 1.76 0.28 -5.57
CA PRO A 62 1.12 -0.51 -4.52
C PRO A 62 -0.31 -0.05 -4.19
N VAL A 63 -0.56 1.26 -4.19
CA VAL A 63 -1.87 1.85 -3.92
C VAL A 63 -2.81 1.65 -5.11
N VAL A 64 -2.30 1.78 -6.34
CA VAL A 64 -3.05 1.45 -7.56
C VAL A 64 -3.51 -0.01 -7.55
N ALA A 65 -2.61 -0.95 -7.28
CA ALA A 65 -2.92 -2.37 -7.21
C ALA A 65 -3.99 -2.68 -6.14
N GLN A 66 -3.88 -2.04 -4.97
CA GLN A 66 -4.89 -2.14 -3.92
C GLN A 66 -6.26 -1.61 -4.37
N LYS A 67 -6.32 -0.42 -4.98
CA LYS A 67 -7.56 0.19 -5.47
C LYS A 67 -8.23 -0.64 -6.58
N LEU A 68 -7.44 -1.29 -7.45
CA LEU A 68 -7.92 -2.18 -8.50
C LEU A 68 -8.20 -3.63 -8.00
N ASN A 69 -7.92 -3.93 -6.73
CA ASN A 69 -8.03 -5.25 -6.11
C ASN A 69 -7.28 -6.36 -6.88
N VAL A 70 -6.06 -6.06 -7.31
CA VAL A 70 -5.13 -6.98 -7.98
C VAL A 70 -3.80 -7.04 -7.22
N SER A 71 -2.96 -8.01 -7.57
CA SER A 71 -1.57 -8.03 -7.08
C SER A 71 -0.70 -7.01 -7.83
N ILE A 72 0.41 -6.56 -7.23
CA ILE A 72 1.37 -5.67 -7.90
C ILE A 72 1.94 -6.33 -9.17
N SER A 73 2.20 -7.63 -9.12
CA SER A 73 2.65 -8.40 -10.30
C SER A 73 1.57 -8.52 -11.37
N GLY A 74 0.30 -8.65 -10.97
CA GLY A 74 -0.83 -8.62 -11.91
C GLY A 74 -1.01 -7.27 -12.58
N LEU A 75 -0.81 -6.18 -11.84
CA LEU A 75 -0.78 -4.83 -12.39
C LEU A 75 0.32 -4.67 -13.45
N ALA A 76 1.52 -5.18 -13.18
CA ALA A 76 2.64 -5.18 -14.13
C ALA A 76 2.33 -6.01 -15.39
N ARG A 77 1.71 -7.19 -15.26
CA ARG A 77 1.27 -7.99 -16.41
C ARG A 77 0.21 -7.30 -17.27
N GLY A 78 -0.61 -6.44 -16.65
CA GLY A 78 -1.56 -5.56 -17.33
C GLY A 78 -0.91 -4.38 -18.07
N GLY A 79 0.42 -4.23 -18.03
CA GLY A 79 1.15 -3.14 -18.65
C GLY A 79 1.12 -1.83 -17.86
N VAL A 80 0.61 -1.83 -16.63
CA VAL A 80 0.55 -0.63 -15.78
C VAL A 80 1.78 -0.58 -14.88
N GLU A 81 2.77 0.19 -15.31
CA GLU A 81 4.03 0.37 -14.57
C GLU A 81 4.14 1.73 -13.88
N GLU A 82 3.34 2.69 -14.30
CA GLU A 82 3.37 4.06 -13.80
C GLU A 82 2.35 4.30 -12.67
N ALA A 83 2.46 5.48 -12.05
CA ALA A 83 1.49 5.94 -11.07
C ALA A 83 0.20 6.36 -11.79
N LEU A 84 -0.96 6.00 -11.24
CA LEU A 84 -2.26 6.36 -11.81
C LEU A 84 -3.04 7.27 -10.87
N THR A 85 -3.69 8.28 -11.41
CA THR A 85 -4.62 9.15 -10.70
C THR A 85 -5.90 8.42 -10.31
N THR A 86 -6.68 8.99 -9.40
CA THR A 86 -8.00 8.45 -9.06
C THR A 86 -8.93 8.42 -10.26
N ALA A 87 -8.83 9.39 -11.17
CA ALA A 87 -9.64 9.46 -12.37
C ALA A 87 -9.35 8.29 -13.33
N GLU A 88 -8.07 8.00 -13.60
CA GLU A 88 -7.65 6.89 -14.45
C GLU A 88 -8.02 5.53 -13.85
N ILE A 89 -7.83 5.37 -12.53
CA ILE A 89 -8.27 4.16 -11.82
C ILE A 89 -9.79 3.99 -11.95
N THR A 90 -10.55 5.08 -11.81
CA THR A 90 -12.01 5.04 -11.96
C THR A 90 -12.39 4.66 -13.39
N ALA A 91 -11.72 5.21 -14.40
CA ALA A 91 -11.96 4.84 -15.80
C ALA A 91 -11.70 3.35 -16.05
N LEU A 92 -10.61 2.79 -15.52
CA LEU A 92 -10.33 1.35 -15.57
C LEU A 92 -11.39 0.51 -14.87
N LEU A 93 -11.98 1.00 -13.77
CA LEU A 93 -13.03 0.28 -13.06
C LEU A 93 -14.39 0.34 -13.77
N GLN A 94 -14.69 1.43 -14.47
CA GLN A 94 -15.93 1.61 -15.23
C GLN A 94 -15.91 0.81 -16.54
N ALA A 95 -14.76 0.72 -17.20
CA ALA A 95 -14.55 -0.06 -18.42
C ALA A 95 -13.42 -1.07 -18.21
N PRO A 96 -13.64 -2.13 -17.40
CA PRO A 96 -12.59 -3.05 -17.02
C PRO A 96 -12.07 -3.82 -18.24
N PRO A 97 -10.78 -3.65 -18.61
CA PRO A 97 -10.20 -4.43 -19.68
C PRO A 97 -10.08 -5.91 -19.27
N GLN A 98 -9.96 -6.81 -20.25
CA GLN A 98 -9.91 -8.25 -20.01
C GLN A 98 -8.82 -8.66 -19.01
N TRP A 99 -7.64 -8.06 -19.08
CA TRP A 99 -6.55 -8.35 -18.15
C TRP A 99 -6.94 -8.05 -16.71
N LEU A 100 -7.66 -6.95 -16.46
CA LEU A 100 -8.06 -6.54 -15.12
C LEU A 100 -9.09 -7.51 -14.53
N VAL A 101 -10.02 -7.99 -15.35
CA VAL A 101 -11.00 -9.01 -14.95
C VAL A 101 -10.29 -10.31 -14.56
N SER A 102 -9.39 -10.81 -15.42
CA SER A 102 -8.62 -12.04 -15.17
C SER A 102 -7.73 -11.94 -13.92
N GLU A 103 -7.06 -10.81 -13.73
CA GLU A 103 -6.17 -10.59 -12.59
C GLU A 103 -6.94 -10.45 -11.28
N ARG A 104 -8.12 -9.82 -11.28
CA ARG A 104 -9.00 -9.77 -10.10
C ARG A 104 -9.49 -11.14 -9.70
N ALA A 105 -9.86 -12.00 -10.66
CA ALA A 105 -10.28 -13.37 -10.41
C ALA A 105 -9.14 -14.20 -9.81
N THR A 106 -7.95 -14.13 -10.41
CA THR A 106 -6.74 -14.79 -9.90
C THR A 106 -6.41 -14.33 -8.48
N HIS A 107 -6.40 -13.02 -8.24
CA HIS A 107 -6.10 -12.47 -6.93
C HIS A 107 -7.12 -12.89 -5.87
N ALA A 108 -8.42 -12.94 -6.21
CA ALA A 108 -9.46 -13.44 -5.32
C ALA A 108 -9.26 -14.91 -4.95
N ALA A 109 -8.95 -15.77 -5.93
CA ALA A 109 -8.69 -17.19 -5.70
C ALA A 109 -7.48 -17.42 -4.78
N VAL A 110 -6.38 -16.68 -5.02
CA VAL A 110 -5.18 -16.76 -4.17
C VAL A 110 -5.47 -16.33 -2.73
N ARG A 111 -6.26 -15.27 -2.52
CA ARG A 111 -6.64 -14.85 -1.16
C ARG A 111 -7.53 -15.86 -0.45
N ALA A 112 -8.48 -16.47 -1.16
CA ALA A 112 -9.33 -17.52 -0.60
C ALA A 112 -8.51 -18.73 -0.15
N GLU A 113 -7.55 -19.17 -0.98
CA GLU A 113 -6.66 -20.27 -0.63
C GLU A 113 -5.73 -19.93 0.55
N ALA A 114 -5.15 -18.73 0.56
CA ALA A 114 -4.32 -18.27 1.67
C ALA A 114 -5.09 -18.24 3.00
N GLN A 115 -6.37 -17.82 2.97
CA GLN A 115 -7.24 -17.83 4.13
C GLN A 115 -7.53 -19.26 4.61
N ARG A 116 -7.83 -20.18 3.69
CA ARG A 116 -8.07 -21.60 4.02
C ARG A 116 -6.85 -22.22 4.71
N VAL A 117 -5.65 -22.01 4.17
CA VAL A 117 -4.40 -22.52 4.75
C VAL A 117 -4.14 -21.92 6.14
N LYS A 118 -4.42 -20.62 6.33
CA LYS A 118 -4.29 -19.94 7.62
C LYS A 118 -5.26 -20.48 8.67
N GLU A 119 -6.50 -20.76 8.29
CA GLU A 119 -7.49 -21.36 9.20
C GLU A 119 -7.10 -22.80 9.57
N GLU A 120 -6.61 -23.58 8.61
CA GLU A 120 -6.14 -24.93 8.85
C GLU A 120 -4.93 -24.95 9.79
N SER A 121 -3.96 -24.06 9.59
CA SER A 121 -2.80 -23.95 10.49
C SER A 121 -3.21 -23.47 11.88
N ALA A 122 -4.10 -22.49 12.00
CA ALA A 122 -4.62 -22.04 13.30
C ALA A 122 -5.35 -23.17 14.06
N LYS A 123 -6.16 -23.98 13.38
CA LYS A 123 -6.83 -25.15 13.98
C LYS A 123 -5.81 -26.19 14.47
N LYS A 124 -4.78 -26.47 13.68
CA LYS A 124 -3.70 -27.41 14.06
C LYS A 124 -2.93 -26.91 15.29
N GLU A 125 -2.57 -25.63 15.31
CA GLU A 125 -1.85 -25.03 16.44
C GLU A 125 -2.71 -24.98 17.72
N ALA A 126 -4.00 -24.66 17.60
CA ALA A 126 -4.93 -24.72 18.74
C ALA A 126 -5.06 -26.15 19.31
N LYS A 127 -5.14 -27.17 18.43
CA LYS A 127 -5.19 -28.58 18.85
C LYS A 127 -3.91 -28.99 19.58
N LYS A 128 -2.74 -28.61 19.08
CA LYS A 128 -1.45 -28.88 19.73
C LYS A 128 -1.33 -28.19 21.09
N ALA A 129 -1.75 -26.92 21.17
CA ALA A 129 -1.73 -26.16 22.42
C ALA A 129 -2.61 -26.81 23.49
N ARG A 130 -3.81 -27.28 23.12
CA ARG A 130 -4.68 -28.03 24.03
C ARG A 130 -4.05 -29.34 24.50
N ALA A 131 -3.48 -30.12 23.59
CA ALA A 131 -2.84 -31.40 23.92
C ALA A 131 -1.58 -31.26 24.79
N LYS A 132 -0.96 -30.07 24.85
CA LYS A 132 0.20 -29.78 25.71
C LYS A 132 -0.21 -29.28 27.10
N ALA A 133 -1.44 -28.82 27.26
CA ALA A 133 -1.97 -28.30 28.52
C ALA A 133 -2.66 -29.37 29.39
N GLU A 134 -2.84 -30.57 28.84
CA GLU A 134 -3.35 -31.78 29.48
C GLU A 134 -2.18 -32.72 29.81
#